data_AF-T1E7I2-F1
#
_entry.id   AF-T1E7I2-F1
#
_cell.length_a   1.000
_cell.length_b   1.000
_cell.length_c   1.000
_cell.angle_alpha   90.00
_cell.angle_beta   90.00
_cell.angle_gamma   90.00
#
_symmetry.space_group_name_H-M   'P 1'
#
loop_
_entity.id
_entity.type
_entity.pdbx_description
1 polymer ?
#
loop_
_entity_poly.entity_id
_entity_poly.type
_entity_poly.pdbx_seq_one_letter_code
_entity_poly.pdbx_strand_id
1 'polypeptide(L)'
;FPYARPFYAYTFEPLTEEDLVNTVGETAAMGAAGIVFWGSMQYASTVDSCRKVKDYIDGPLGRYIVNVTTAAKICSHFLCKKHGRCVRKHSDSNAFLHLFPDSFRILVHGNAREKKVIVKGKLELENLIFLINNFMCQCYQGWKGLYCEKHSIKDIRKV
;
A
#
# COMPACT_ATOMS: atom_id res chain seq x y z
N PHE A 1 -1.67 -0.41 13.56
CA PHE A 1 -1.64 -1.26 12.36
C PHE A 1 -2.81 -2.22 12.45
N PRO A 2 -3.77 -2.24 11.49
CA PRO A 2 -4.76 -3.30 11.40
C PRO A 2 -4.09 -4.65 11.13
N TYR A 3 -4.74 -5.71 11.63
CA TYR A 3 -4.37 -7.09 11.39
C TYR A 3 -5.27 -7.65 10.29
N ALA A 4 -4.68 -8.36 9.34
CA ALA A 4 -5.40 -9.06 8.30
C ALA A 4 -4.85 -10.47 8.11
N ARG A 5 -5.64 -11.34 7.47
CA ARG A 5 -5.19 -12.66 7.02
C ARG A 5 -5.07 -12.62 5.50
N PRO A 6 -4.02 -13.21 4.91
CA PRO A 6 -3.92 -13.33 3.46
C PRO A 6 -4.84 -14.43 2.88
N PHE A 7 -5.50 -15.20 3.74
CA PHE A 7 -6.45 -16.26 3.42
C PHE A 7 -7.73 -16.02 4.21
N TYR A 8 -8.89 -16.46 3.69
CA TYR A 8 -10.15 -16.31 4.42
C TYR A 8 -10.09 -17.00 5.79
N ALA A 9 -10.82 -16.44 6.75
CA ALA A 9 -10.85 -17.01 8.09
C ALA A 9 -11.39 -18.44 8.06
N TYR A 10 -10.77 -19.32 8.87
CA TYR A 10 -11.13 -20.73 9.01
C TYR A 10 -10.96 -21.59 7.74
N THR A 11 -10.42 -21.03 6.66
CA THR A 11 -10.06 -21.77 5.45
C THR A 11 -8.57 -21.57 5.14
N PHE A 12 -8.10 -22.28 4.11
CA PHE A 12 -6.80 -22.02 3.51
C PHE A 12 -6.95 -21.52 2.07
N GLU A 13 -8.06 -20.85 1.78
CA GLU A 13 -8.34 -20.25 0.49
C GLU A 13 -7.81 -18.81 0.43
N PRO A 14 -6.98 -18.47 -0.58
CA PRO A 14 -6.38 -17.15 -0.68
C PRO A 14 -7.44 -16.08 -0.94
N LEU A 15 -7.22 -14.87 -0.42
CA LEU A 15 -8.09 -13.74 -0.75
C LEU A 15 -8.03 -13.45 -2.27
N THR A 16 -9.18 -13.15 -2.85
CA THR A 16 -9.26 -12.63 -4.22
C THR A 16 -8.63 -11.24 -4.32
N GLU A 17 -8.37 -10.77 -5.54
CA GLU A 17 -7.91 -9.39 -5.72
C GLU A 17 -8.93 -8.36 -5.23
N GLU A 18 -10.23 -8.61 -5.42
CA GLU A 18 -11.30 -7.78 -4.90
C GLU A 18 -11.26 -7.68 -3.37
N ASP A 19 -11.07 -8.81 -2.68
CA ASP A 19 -10.93 -8.80 -1.23
C ASP A 19 -9.63 -8.14 -0.75
N LEU A 20 -8.55 -8.23 -1.53
CA LEU A 20 -7.34 -7.45 -1.25
C LEU A 20 -7.59 -5.94 -1.38
N VAL A 21 -8.41 -5.50 -2.34
CA VAL A 21 -8.88 -4.11 -2.45
C VAL A 21 -9.66 -3.69 -1.22
N ASN A 22 -10.61 -4.52 -0.79
CA ASN A 22 -11.46 -4.22 0.36
C ASN A 22 -10.77 -4.42 1.73
N THR A 23 -9.52 -4.90 1.77
CA THR A 23 -8.76 -5.08 3.01
C THR A 23 -7.49 -4.21 3.03
N VAL A 24 -6.49 -4.58 2.23
CA VAL A 24 -5.20 -3.89 2.13
C VAL A 24 -5.38 -2.53 1.44
N GLY A 25 -6.15 -2.50 0.35
CA GLY A 25 -6.43 -1.27 -0.39
C GLY A 25 -7.14 -0.24 0.49
N GLU A 26 -8.19 -0.66 1.18
CA GLU A 26 -8.95 0.17 2.11
C GLU A 26 -8.08 0.68 3.27
N THR A 27 -7.28 -0.22 3.86
CA THR A 27 -6.30 0.14 4.91
C THR A 27 -5.35 1.26 4.45
N ALA A 28 -4.82 1.15 3.23
CA ALA A 28 -3.90 2.14 2.68
C ALA A 28 -4.61 3.45 2.32
N ALA A 29 -5.80 3.38 1.71
CA ALA A 29 -6.59 4.56 1.34
C ALA A 29 -6.98 5.41 2.55
N MET A 30 -7.26 4.77 3.69
CA MET A 30 -7.54 5.44 4.97
C MET A 30 -6.28 5.95 5.68
N GLY A 31 -5.10 5.83 5.07
CA GLY A 31 -3.84 6.36 5.60
C GLY A 31 -3.33 5.63 6.83
N ALA A 32 -3.62 4.33 6.98
CA ALA A 32 -2.97 3.53 8.02
C ALA A 32 -1.44 3.57 7.85
N ALA A 33 -0.70 3.44 8.95
CA ALA A 33 0.76 3.40 8.91
C ALA A 33 1.31 2.12 8.24
N GLY A 34 0.46 1.12 8.07
CA GLY A 34 0.75 -0.17 7.45
C GLY A 34 -0.27 -1.22 7.88
N ILE A 35 -0.02 -2.48 7.55
CA ILE A 35 -0.86 -3.63 7.89
C ILE A 35 0.01 -4.79 8.36
N VAL A 36 -0.50 -5.59 9.30
CA VAL A 36 0.17 -6.82 9.76
C VAL A 36 -0.59 -8.01 9.22
N PHE A 37 0.04 -8.81 8.38
CA PHE A 37 -0.50 -10.11 8.01
C PHE A 37 -0.20 -11.14 9.09
N TRP A 38 -1.25 -11.71 9.65
CA TRP A 38 -1.16 -12.81 10.61
C TRP A 38 -1.63 -14.11 9.98
N GLY A 39 -1.09 -15.23 10.46
CA GLY A 39 -1.32 -16.55 9.90
C GLY A 39 -1.40 -17.65 10.94
N SER A 40 -2.12 -18.71 10.57
CA SER A 40 -2.18 -19.96 11.30
C SER A 40 -0.90 -20.77 11.11
N MET A 41 -0.56 -21.64 12.07
CA MET A 41 0.49 -22.66 11.89
C MET A 41 0.25 -23.56 10.67
N GLN A 42 -1.00 -23.66 10.20
CA GLN A 42 -1.38 -24.40 9.00
C GLN A 42 -0.57 -23.95 7.76
N TYR A 43 -0.22 -22.67 7.66
CA TYR A 43 0.50 -22.11 6.51
C TYR A 43 1.89 -22.73 6.32
N ALA A 44 2.48 -23.24 7.39
CA ALA A 44 3.81 -23.86 7.42
C ALA A 44 3.77 -25.34 7.83
N SER A 45 2.59 -25.97 7.81
CA SER A 45 2.39 -27.31 8.37
C SER A 45 2.89 -28.44 7.45
N THR A 46 2.85 -28.24 6.13
CA THR A 46 3.26 -29.23 5.14
C THR A 46 3.99 -28.55 3.98
N VAL A 47 4.74 -29.34 3.19
CA VAL A 47 5.42 -28.85 1.97
C VAL A 47 4.42 -28.21 1.01
N ASP A 48 3.24 -28.81 0.83
CA ASP A 48 2.20 -28.27 -0.05
C ASP A 48 1.60 -26.97 0.50
N SER A 49 1.46 -26.85 1.82
CA SER A 49 1.01 -25.61 2.45
C SER A 49 2.00 -24.47 2.23
N CYS A 50 3.28 -24.73 2.47
CA CYS A 50 4.36 -23.77 2.19
C CYS A 50 4.39 -23.37 0.71
N ARG A 51 4.18 -24.32 -0.21
CA ARG A 51 4.14 -24.05 -1.65
C ARG A 51 2.93 -23.18 -2.02
N LYS A 52 1.73 -23.49 -1.51
CA LYS A 52 0.52 -22.66 -1.73
C LYS A 52 0.73 -21.21 -1.26
N VAL A 53 1.33 -21.02 -0.08
CA VAL A 53 1.67 -19.69 0.46
C VAL A 53 2.70 -18.99 -0.42
N LYS A 54 3.77 -19.69 -0.82
CA LYS A 54 4.79 -19.15 -1.71
C LYS A 54 4.19 -18.69 -3.04
N ASP A 55 3.36 -19.50 -3.67
CA ASP A 55 2.77 -19.20 -4.97
C ASP A 55 1.84 -17.99 -4.89
N TYR A 56 1.09 -17.86 -3.79
CA TYR A 56 0.23 -16.70 -3.57
C TYR A 56 1.03 -15.40 -3.31
N ILE A 57 2.07 -15.46 -2.48
CA ILE A 57 2.99 -14.33 -2.23
C ILE A 57 3.71 -13.92 -3.50
N ASP A 58 4.22 -14.89 -4.25
CA ASP A 58 4.94 -14.66 -5.51
C ASP A 58 4.01 -14.20 -6.66
N GLY A 59 2.71 -14.41 -6.49
CA GLY A 59 1.66 -14.13 -7.46
C GLY A 59 0.77 -12.95 -7.05
N PRO A 60 -0.55 -13.14 -6.88
CA PRO A 60 -1.49 -12.04 -6.68
C PRO A 60 -1.18 -11.16 -5.46
N LEU A 61 -0.87 -11.76 -4.29
CA LEU A 61 -0.65 -10.99 -3.07
C LEU A 61 0.57 -10.07 -3.19
N GLY A 62 1.73 -10.60 -3.58
CA GLY A 62 2.94 -9.79 -3.67
C GLY A 62 2.83 -8.68 -4.71
N ARG A 63 2.21 -8.95 -5.87
CA ARG A 63 1.96 -7.92 -6.89
C ARG A 63 1.06 -6.82 -6.35
N TYR A 64 -0.02 -7.18 -5.65
CA TYR A 64 -0.93 -6.21 -5.06
C TYR A 64 -0.27 -5.38 -3.95
N ILE A 65 0.56 -5.99 -3.11
CA ILE A 65 1.32 -5.26 -2.08
C ILE A 65 2.28 -4.26 -2.70
N VAL A 66 3.00 -4.64 -3.76
CA VAL A 66 3.89 -3.71 -4.48
C VAL A 66 3.08 -2.57 -5.11
N ASN A 67 1.92 -2.88 -5.69
CA ASN A 67 1.00 -1.89 -6.25
C ASN A 67 0.63 -0.82 -5.21
N VAL A 68 -0.02 -1.23 -4.11
CA VAL A 68 -0.51 -0.32 -3.07
C VAL A 68 0.63 0.45 -2.37
N THR A 69 1.71 -0.25 -1.98
CA THR A 69 2.80 0.39 -1.24
C THR A 69 3.56 1.40 -2.09
N THR A 70 3.73 1.14 -3.39
CA THR A 70 4.37 2.10 -4.29
C THR A 70 3.47 3.30 -4.55
N ALA A 71 2.17 3.07 -4.76
CA ALA A 71 1.20 4.14 -4.94
C ALA A 71 1.11 5.06 -3.72
N ALA A 72 1.08 4.51 -2.51
CA ALA A 72 1.10 5.30 -1.28
C ALA A 72 2.37 6.14 -1.13
N LYS A 73 3.54 5.60 -1.50
CA LYS A 73 4.82 6.35 -1.53
C LYS A 73 4.80 7.47 -2.56
N ILE A 74 4.29 7.22 -3.76
CA ILE A 74 4.13 8.22 -4.81
C ILE A 74 3.21 9.34 -4.32
N CYS A 75 2.04 9.01 -3.77
CA CYS A 75 1.12 10.01 -3.24
C CYS A 75 1.78 10.85 -2.13
N SER A 76 2.42 10.19 -1.15
CA SER A 76 3.17 10.90 -0.09
C SER A 76 4.22 11.86 -0.66
N HIS A 77 4.96 11.43 -1.68
CA HIS A 77 5.98 12.25 -2.33
C HIS A 77 5.39 13.49 -3.01
N PHE A 78 4.43 13.29 -3.90
CA PHE A 78 3.96 14.34 -4.80
C PHE A 78 2.91 15.24 -4.14
N LEU A 79 1.99 14.67 -3.36
CA LEU A 79 0.92 15.42 -2.71
C LEU A 79 1.34 15.95 -1.33
N CYS A 80 2.05 15.14 -0.53
CA CYS A 80 2.37 15.47 0.86
C CYS A 80 3.86 15.80 1.09
N LYS A 81 4.60 16.12 0.03
CA LYS A 81 6.03 16.51 0.05
C LYS A 81 6.96 15.53 0.78
N LYS A 82 6.60 14.23 0.86
CA LYS A 82 7.24 13.18 1.68
C LYS A 82 7.15 13.40 3.20
N HIS A 83 6.35 14.35 3.64
CA HIS A 83 6.21 14.77 5.03
C HIS A 83 4.85 14.43 5.63
N GLY A 84 4.08 13.59 4.93
CA GLY A 84 2.82 13.06 5.39
C GLY A 84 2.39 11.85 4.58
N ARG A 85 1.29 11.27 5.00
CA ARG A 85 0.62 10.16 4.33
C ARG A 85 -0.67 10.65 3.70
N CYS A 86 -1.03 10.09 2.56
CA CYS A 86 -2.30 10.37 1.92
C CYS A 86 -3.43 9.64 2.63
N VAL A 87 -4.55 10.33 2.81
CA VAL A 87 -5.79 9.84 3.40
C VAL A 87 -6.93 10.20 2.45
N ARG A 88 -7.82 9.25 2.18
CA ARG A 88 -9.01 9.47 1.35
C ARG A 88 -9.87 10.58 1.96
N LYS A 89 -10.29 11.54 1.15
CA LYS A 89 -11.07 12.69 1.63
C LYS A 89 -12.47 12.30 2.11
N HIS A 90 -13.10 11.38 1.38
CA HIS A 90 -14.47 10.93 1.62
C HIS A 90 -14.43 9.44 1.95
N SER A 91 -14.79 9.08 3.18
CA SER A 91 -14.71 7.69 3.64
C SER A 91 -15.65 6.75 2.90
N ASP A 92 -16.69 7.27 2.26
CA ASP A 92 -17.70 6.56 1.47
C ASP A 92 -17.37 6.51 -0.04
N SER A 93 -16.28 7.14 -0.49
CA SER A 93 -15.88 7.08 -1.89
C SER A 93 -15.03 5.86 -2.21
N ASN A 94 -15.08 5.41 -3.47
CA ASN A 94 -14.32 4.26 -3.96
C ASN A 94 -12.92 4.64 -4.47
N ALA A 95 -12.27 5.64 -3.85
CA ALA A 95 -10.92 6.04 -4.24
C ALA A 95 -9.86 5.20 -3.51
N PHE A 96 -8.95 4.58 -4.27
CA PHE A 96 -7.87 3.76 -3.72
C PHE A 96 -6.49 4.25 -4.16
N LEU A 97 -5.47 3.92 -3.36
CA LEU A 97 -4.07 4.17 -3.70
C LEU A 97 -3.51 2.99 -4.47
N HIS A 98 -3.73 2.98 -5.78
CA HIS A 98 -3.14 2.04 -6.73
C HIS A 98 -2.23 2.75 -7.73
N LEU A 99 -1.28 2.01 -8.29
CA LEU A 99 -0.48 2.42 -9.42
C LEU A 99 -1.40 2.55 -10.63
N PHE A 100 -1.28 3.68 -11.32
CA PHE A 100 -2.00 3.93 -12.57
C PHE A 100 -1.47 2.98 -13.65
N PRO A 101 -2.29 2.06 -14.19
CA PRO A 101 -1.82 0.98 -15.06
C PRO A 101 -1.20 1.49 -16.37
N ASP A 102 -1.66 2.65 -16.85
CA ASP A 102 -1.13 3.26 -18.07
C ASP A 102 0.22 3.96 -17.85
N SER A 103 0.56 4.30 -16.61
CA SER A 103 1.77 5.06 -16.28
C SER A 103 2.85 4.24 -15.58
N PHE A 104 2.48 3.12 -14.95
CA PHE A 104 3.38 2.27 -14.18
C PHE A 104 3.23 0.80 -14.53
N ARG A 105 4.36 0.10 -14.53
CA ARG A 105 4.42 -1.36 -14.73
C ARG A 105 5.24 -2.00 -13.63
N ILE A 106 4.68 -3.05 -13.03
CA ILE A 106 5.37 -3.90 -12.06
C ILE A 106 6.09 -5.01 -12.84
N LEU A 107 7.42 -4.97 -12.83
CA LEU A 107 8.28 -5.96 -13.44
C LEU A 107 8.84 -6.88 -12.36
N VAL A 108 8.65 -8.18 -12.53
CA VAL A 108 9.24 -9.19 -11.65
C VAL A 108 10.36 -9.85 -12.42
N HIS A 109 11.59 -9.57 -12.00
CA HIS A 109 12.80 -10.18 -12.54
C HIS A 109 13.33 -11.18 -11.54
N GLY A 110 13.74 -12.36 -11.98
CA GLY A 110 14.28 -13.33 -11.04
C GLY A 110 14.47 -14.72 -11.62
N ASN A 111 15.21 -15.53 -10.89
CA ASN A 111 15.31 -16.96 -11.13
C ASN A 111 14.55 -17.70 -10.01
N ALA A 112 14.69 -19.03 -9.94
CA ALA A 112 14.01 -19.85 -8.94
C ALA A 112 14.36 -19.50 -7.48
N ARG A 113 15.50 -18.82 -7.23
CA ARG A 113 16.00 -18.53 -5.87
C ARG A 113 15.80 -17.07 -5.45
N GLU A 114 15.81 -16.14 -6.39
CA GLU A 114 15.73 -14.71 -6.08
C GLU A 114 14.77 -13.99 -7.02
N LYS A 115 13.79 -13.29 -6.45
CA LYS A 115 12.81 -12.47 -7.16
C LYS A 115 13.01 -11.01 -6.78
N LYS A 116 13.39 -10.20 -7.75
CA LYS A 116 13.51 -8.75 -7.68
C LYS A 116 12.29 -8.11 -8.34
N VAL A 117 11.54 -7.34 -7.57
CA VAL A 117 10.42 -6.56 -8.11
C VAL A 117 10.87 -5.13 -8.37
N ILE A 118 10.61 -4.62 -9.58
CA ILE A 118 10.94 -3.27 -10.02
C ILE A 118 9.66 -2.62 -10.54
N VAL A 119 9.34 -1.43 -10.06
CA VAL A 119 8.27 -0.61 -10.63
C VAL A 119 8.90 0.41 -11.58
N LYS A 120 8.52 0.37 -12.87
CA LYS A 120 8.92 1.36 -13.87
C LYS A 120 7.74 2.25 -14.22
N GLY A 121 7.98 3.53 -14.41
CA GLY A 121 6.95 4.50 -14.75
C GLY A 121 7.25 5.88 -14.19
N LYS A 122 6.37 6.83 -14.49
CA LYS A 122 6.39 8.18 -13.93
C LYS A 122 4.95 8.65 -13.69
N LEU A 123 4.79 9.58 -12.76
CA LEU A 123 3.47 10.15 -12.49
C LEU A 123 3.14 11.19 -13.56
N GLU A 124 2.06 10.96 -14.32
CA GLU A 124 1.51 11.91 -15.29
C GLU A 124 0.62 12.97 -14.61
N LEU A 125 0.30 14.06 -15.33
CA LEU A 125 -0.49 15.17 -14.80
C LEU A 125 -1.92 14.74 -14.40
N GLU A 126 -2.58 13.92 -15.21
CA GLU A 126 -3.94 13.42 -14.95
C GLU A 126 -4.01 12.60 -13.66
N ASN A 127 -3.00 11.74 -13.45
CA ASN A 127 -2.85 10.96 -12.23
C ASN A 127 -2.67 11.85 -11.00
N LEU A 128 -1.88 12.93 -11.13
CA LEU A 128 -1.70 13.90 -10.04
C LEU A 128 -3.02 14.62 -9.72
N ILE A 129 -3.81 15.00 -10.73
CA ILE A 129 -5.13 15.60 -10.55
C ILE A 129 -6.07 14.63 -9.81
N PHE A 130 -6.07 13.35 -10.18
CA PHE A 130 -6.82 12.33 -9.45
C PHE A 130 -6.45 12.28 -7.96
N LEU A 131 -5.14 12.28 -7.65
CA LEU A 131 -4.67 12.26 -6.26
C LEU A 131 -5.10 13.52 -5.50
N ILE A 132 -4.95 14.71 -6.11
CA ILE A 132 -5.35 15.99 -5.50
C ILE A 132 -6.85 16.01 -5.22
N ASN A 133 -7.67 15.46 -6.12
CA ASN A 133 -9.13 15.48 -5.97
C ASN A 133 -9.61 14.51 -4.88
N ASN A 134 -9.02 13.33 -4.77
CA ASN A 134 -9.53 12.25 -3.93
C ASN A 134 -8.83 12.10 -2.57
N PHE A 135 -7.61 12.62 -2.42
CA PHE A 135 -6.80 12.45 -1.21
C PHE A 135 -6.39 13.77 -0.58
N MET A 136 -6.20 13.74 0.73
CA MET A 136 -5.63 14.82 1.54
C MET A 136 -4.43 14.30 2.33
N CYS A 137 -3.65 15.20 2.93
CA CYS A 137 -2.48 14.83 3.69
C CYS A 137 -2.76 14.77 5.20
N GLN A 138 -2.32 13.69 5.83
CA GLN A 138 -2.06 13.64 7.26
C GLN A 138 -0.56 13.77 7.48
N CYS A 139 -0.13 14.93 7.98
CA CYS A 139 1.30 15.22 8.16
C CYS A 139 1.91 14.41 9.29
N TYR A 140 3.19 14.06 9.11
CA TYR A 140 4.01 13.48 10.16
C TYR A 140 4.33 14.52 11.23
N GLN A 141 4.79 14.05 12.40
CA GLN A 141 5.19 14.91 13.49
C GLN A 141 6.22 15.95 13.02
N GLY A 142 6.05 17.20 13.45
CA GLY A 142 6.88 18.32 13.02
C GLY A 142 6.48 18.95 11.67
N TRP A 143 5.47 18.44 10.95
CA TRP A 143 5.03 19.01 9.67
C TRP A 143 3.57 19.45 9.70
N LYS A 144 3.27 20.55 8.99
CA LYS A 144 1.95 21.20 8.91
C LYS A 144 1.72 21.80 7.52
N GLY A 145 0.50 22.24 7.28
CA GLY A 145 0.05 22.77 5.99
C GLY A 145 -0.86 21.77 5.28
N LEU A 146 -1.50 22.22 4.21
CA LEU A 146 -2.43 21.38 3.45
C LEU A 146 -1.71 20.20 2.78
N TYR A 147 -0.45 20.41 2.41
CA TYR A 147 0.42 19.47 1.70
C TYR A 147 1.66 19.09 2.50
N CYS A 148 1.64 19.33 3.82
CA CYS A 148 2.78 19.11 4.72
C CYS A 148 4.04 19.87 4.30
N GLU A 149 3.87 21.07 3.77
CA GLU A 149 4.93 21.89 3.19
C GLU A 149 5.65 22.79 4.21
N LYS A 150 5.16 22.87 5.46
CA LYS A 150 5.71 23.75 6.50
C LYS A 150 6.20 22.93 7.70
N HIS A 151 7.42 23.21 8.15
CA HIS A 151 7.94 22.65 9.40
C HIS A 151 7.36 23.39 10.62
N SER A 152 6.94 22.66 11.66
CA SER A 152 6.41 23.24 12.88
C SER A 152 7.52 23.45 13.91
N ILE A 153 7.92 24.71 14.09
CA ILE A 153 9.00 25.12 15.01
C ILE A 153 8.63 24.89 16.50
N LYS A 154 7.34 24.66 16.83
CA LYS A 154 6.89 24.46 18.21
C LYS A 154 7.39 23.15 18.86
N ASP A 155 7.84 22.17 18.07
CA ASP A 155 8.37 20.89 18.58
C ASP A 155 9.89 20.92 18.84
N ILE A 156 10.60 21.98 18.43
CA ILE A 156 12.05 22.14 18.65
C ILE A 156 12.37 22.48 20.12
N ARG A 157 11.39 22.98 20.89
CA ARG A 157 11.57 23.44 22.28
C ARG A 157 11.19 22.38 23.34
N LYS A 158 11.04 21.11 22.96
CA LYS A 158 10.66 20.01 23.86
C LYS A 158 11.71 18.90 23.99
N VAL A 159 12.94 19.14 23.53
CA VAL A 159 14.10 18.24 23.77
C VAL A 159 15.10 18.97 24.63
#